data_AF-A0A7C6A6Q0-F1
#
_entry.id   AF-A0A7C6A6Q0-F1
#
_cell.length_a   1.000
_cell.length_b   1.000
_cell.length_c   1.000
_cell.angle_alpha   90.00
_cell.angle_beta   90.00
_cell.angle_gamma   90.00
#
_symmetry.space_group_name_H-M   'P 1'
#
loop_
_entity.id
_entity.type
_entity.pdbx_description
1 polymer ?
#
loop_
_entity_poly.entity_id
_entity_poly.type
_entity_poly.pdbx_seq_one_letter_code
_entity_poly.pdbx_strand_id
1 'polypeptide(L)' 'MSKLADFVKYEADEKKEKHVPAIDAPDTVKKGEFFSVTVTVGKDTPHPNTKEHYIGWIEG' A
#
# COMPACT_ATOMS: atom_id res chain seq x y z
N MET A 1 -25.91 6.33 9.00
CA MET A 1 -24.55 6.76 9.36
C MET A 1 -23.58 5.96 8.52
N SER A 2 -22.62 6.62 7.87
CA SER A 2 -21.59 5.93 7.07
C SER A 2 -20.55 5.27 7.98
N LYS A 3 -19.91 4.22 7.47
CA LYS A 3 -18.82 3.48 8.12
C LYS A 3 -17.49 3.91 7.52
N LEU A 4 -16.38 3.67 8.24
CA LEU A 4 -15.03 3.95 7.74
C LEU A 4 -14.75 3.26 6.39
N ALA A 5 -15.20 2.02 6.24
CA ALA A 5 -15.03 1.24 5.03
C ALA A 5 -15.62 1.91 3.77
N ASP A 6 -16.64 2.77 3.94
CA ASP A 6 -17.27 3.48 2.84
C ASP A 6 -16.32 4.51 2.18
N PHE A 7 -15.20 4.85 2.84
CA PHE A 7 -14.21 5.83 2.37
C PHE A 7 -12.86 5.20 1.98
N VAL A 8 -12.67 3.89 2.18
CA VAL A 8 -11.45 3.18 1.79
C VAL A 8 -11.57 2.78 0.33
N LYS A 9 -10.64 3.24 -0.52
CA LYS A 9 -10.60 2.86 -1.94
C LYS A 9 -9.77 1.57 -2.10
N TYR A 10 -10.37 0.49 -2.58
CA TYR A 10 -9.73 -0.83 -2.70
C TYR A 10 -9.81 -1.47 -4.10
N GLU A 11 -10.61 -0.90 -5.02
CA GLU A 11 -10.91 -1.53 -6.32
C GLU A 11 -9.91 -1.18 -7.45
N ALA A 12 -8.78 -0.59 -7.11
CA ALA A 12 -7.80 -0.14 -8.09
C ALA A 12 -6.55 -1.03 -8.08
N ASP A 13 -6.07 -1.35 -9.27
CA ASP A 13 -4.78 -2.00 -9.52
C ASP A 13 -3.66 -0.97 -9.30
N GLU A 14 -2.60 -1.34 -8.58
CA GLU A 14 -1.43 -0.49 -8.30
C GLU A 14 -0.77 0.07 -9.57
N LYS A 15 -0.95 -0.61 -10.71
CA LYS A 15 -0.47 -0.15 -12.02
C LYS A 15 -1.29 1.00 -12.60
N LYS A 16 -2.56 1.14 -12.17
CA LYS A 16 -3.47 2.19 -12.64
C LYS A 16 -3.60 3.34 -11.64
N GLU A 17 -3.43 3.07 -10.36
CA GLU A 17 -3.58 4.04 -9.29
C GLU A 17 -2.34 4.08 -8.39
N LYS A 18 -1.67 5.23 -8.39
CA LYS A 18 -0.41 5.47 -7.66
C LYS A 18 -0.56 5.45 -6.13
N HIS A 19 -1.79 5.48 -5.62
CA HIS A 19 -2.08 5.48 -4.17
C HIS A 19 -2.33 4.08 -3.61
N VAL A 20 -2.53 3.06 -4.46
CA VAL A 20 -2.70 1.68 -4.00
C VAL A 20 -1.35 1.16 -3.50
N PRO A 21 -1.24 0.72 -2.24
CA PRO A 21 0.01 0.16 -1.73
C PRO A 21 0.28 -1.21 -2.36
N ALA A 22 1.44 -1.35 -3.01
CA ALA A 22 1.92 -2.63 -3.50
C ALA A 22 2.61 -3.39 -2.36
N ILE A 23 2.21 -4.64 -2.12
CA ILE A 23 2.80 -5.52 -1.11
C ILE A 23 3.67 -6.56 -1.81
N ASP A 24 4.94 -6.60 -1.43
CA ASP A 24 5.91 -7.61 -1.86
C ASP A 24 6.29 -8.47 -0.66
N ALA A 25 5.86 -9.72 -0.69
CA ALA A 25 6.08 -10.68 0.38
C ALA A 25 6.14 -12.10 -0.21
N PRO A 26 6.82 -13.05 0.46
CA PRO A 26 6.78 -14.45 0.05
C PRO A 26 5.36 -15.02 0.10
N ASP A 27 4.96 -15.75 -0.95
CA ASP A 27 3.66 -16.47 -1.00
C ASP A 27 3.51 -17.49 0.13
N THR A 28 4.64 -18.06 0.58
CA THR A 28 4.71 -19.03 1.66
C THR A 28 5.88 -18.73 2.59
N VAL A 29 5.65 -18.89 3.89
CA VAL A 29 6.66 -18.67 4.93
C VAL A 29 6.72 -19.87 5.88
N LYS A 30 7.85 -20.07 6.55
CA LYS A 30 8.00 -21.13 7.55
C LYS A 30 7.64 -20.62 8.94
N LYS A 31 6.93 -21.45 9.71
CA LYS A 31 6.58 -21.13 11.10
C LYS A 31 7.84 -20.92 11.93
N GLY A 32 7.91 -19.78 12.61
CA GLY A 32 9.02 -19.43 13.50
C GLY A 32 10.22 -18.80 12.81
N GLU A 33 10.20 -18.64 11.49
CA GLU A 33 11.22 -17.90 10.75
C GLU A 33 10.74 -16.47 10.45
N PHE A 34 11.62 -15.50 10.64
CA PHE A 34 11.36 -14.13 10.19
C PHE A 34 11.37 -14.07 8.66
N PHE A 35 10.52 -13.23 8.11
CA PHE A 35 10.47 -12.93 6.68
C PHE A 35 10.28 -11.43 6.47
N SER A 36 10.63 -10.96 5.28
CA SER A 36 10.48 -9.56 4.89
C SER A 36 9.16 -9.33 4.20
N VAL A 37 8.48 -8.24 4.58
CA VAL A 37 7.36 -7.67 3.84
C VAL A 37 7.77 -6.26 3.45
N THR A 38 7.67 -5.94 2.17
CA THR A 38 7.92 -4.59 1.66
C THR A 38 6.61 -4.01 1.15
N VAL A 39 6.20 -2.88 1.72
CA VAL A 39 5.02 -2.14 1.26
C VAL A 39 5.49 -0.86 0.59
N THR A 40 5.00 -0.58 -0.63
CA THR A 40 5.41 0.59 -1.41
C THR A 40 4.21 1.27 -2.04
N VAL A 41 4.08 2.59 -1.87
CA VAL A 41 3.09 3.40 -2.57
C VAL A 41 3.76 4.07 -3.77
N GLY A 42 3.11 3.99 -4.93
CA GLY A 42 3.62 4.51 -6.19
C GLY A 42 4.75 3.67 -6.83
N LYS A 43 4.73 2.34 -6.65
CA LYS A 43 5.73 1.38 -7.19
C LYS A 43 5.81 1.44 -8.72
N ASP A 44 4.67 1.33 -9.41
CA ASP A 44 4.61 1.37 -10.88
C ASP A 44 4.38 2.78 -11.42
N THR A 45 3.50 3.55 -10.78
CA THR A 45 3.25 4.95 -11.10
C THR A 45 3.68 5.84 -9.93
N PRO A 46 4.71 6.69 -10.06
CA PRO A 46 5.22 7.49 -8.95
C PRO A 46 4.17 8.42 -8.32
N HIS A 47 4.12 8.42 -6.99
CA HIS A 47 3.38 9.38 -6.19
C HIS A 47 4.25 10.60 -5.85
N PRO A 48 3.72 11.83 -5.86
CA PRO A 48 4.44 13.01 -5.39
C PRO A 48 4.95 12.86 -3.95
N ASN A 49 6.09 13.49 -3.64
CA ASN A 49 6.57 13.64 -2.27
C ASN A 49 7.04 15.08 -2.05
N THR A 50 6.08 16.00 -2.09
CA THR A 50 6.29 17.42 -1.84
C THR A 50 5.69 17.83 -0.51
N LYS A 51 5.95 19.07 -0.05
CA LYS A 51 5.36 19.58 1.19
C LYS A 51 3.83 19.65 1.11
N GLU A 52 3.31 19.92 -0.09
CA GLU A 52 1.90 20.10 -0.37
C GLU A 52 1.18 18.77 -0.60
N HIS A 53 1.88 17.73 -1.05
CA HIS A 53 1.29 16.42 -1.34
C HIS A 53 2.30 15.28 -1.16
N TYR A 54 2.07 14.47 -0.13
CA TYR A 54 2.86 13.29 0.21
C TYR A 54 1.95 12.20 0.81
N ILE A 55 2.48 10.97 0.88
CA ILE A 55 1.82 9.87 1.57
C ILE A 55 2.04 10.01 3.06
N GLY A 56 0.96 10.16 3.83
CA GLY A 56 1.03 10.43 5.26
C GLY A 56 1.67 9.30 6.08
N TRP A 57 1.27 8.06 5.80
CA TRP A 57 1.78 6.87 6.50
C TRP A 57 1.35 5.58 5.79
N ILE A 58 2.01 4.48 6.16
CA ILE A 58 1.58 3.09 5.92
C ILE A 58 1.45 2.45 7.29
N GLU A 59 0.35 1.73 7.54
CA GLU A 59 0.09 1.02 8.80
C GLU A 59 0.04 -0.49 8.50
N GLY A 60 0.54 -1.29 9.44
CA GLY A 60 0.60 -2.74 9.37
C GLY A 60 0.59 -3.38 10.74
#